data_AF-A0A897MYF7-F1
#
_entry.id   AF-A0A897MYF7-F1
#
_cell.length_a   1.000
_cell.length_b   1.000
_cell.length_c   1.000
_cell.angle_alpha   90.00
_cell.angle_beta   90.00
_cell.angle_gamma   90.00
#
_symmetry.space_group_name_H-M   'P 1'
#
loop_
_entity.id
_entity.type
_entity.pdbx_description
1 polymer ?
#
loop_
_entity_poly.entity_id
_entity_poly.type
_entity_poly.pdbx_seq_one_letter_code
_entity_poly.pdbx_strand_id
1 'polypeptide(L)' 'MAEFSDAQLFESDEYSRERSIVFAIVVATAFLSVVAGVATIMAEANLAVAIGLLAVGVVLLAVAGGVGIGELDAYLFE' A
#
# COMPACT_ATOMS: atom_id res chain seq x y z
N MET A 1 4.25 -27.45 25.40
CA MET A 1 3.63 -27.42 24.06
C MET A 1 2.45 -26.48 24.17
N ALA A 2 2.54 -25.29 23.56
CA ALA A 2 1.44 -24.33 23.57
C ALA A 2 0.40 -24.81 22.54
N GLU A 3 -0.77 -25.16 23.05
CA GLU A 3 -1.94 -25.53 22.25
C GLU A 3 -2.51 -24.24 21.68
N PHE A 4 -2.05 -23.85 20.49
CA PHE A 4 -2.68 -22.77 19.73
C PHE A 4 -4.07 -23.29 19.32
N SER A 5 -5.10 -22.76 19.96
CA SER A 5 -6.48 -23.05 19.59
C SER A 5 -6.69 -22.72 18.12
N ASP A 6 -7.24 -23.66 17.34
CA ASP A 6 -7.51 -23.51 15.91
C ASP A 6 -8.24 -22.19 15.57
N ALA A 7 -9.04 -21.65 16.49
CA ALA A 7 -9.70 -20.35 16.33
C ALA A 7 -8.74 -19.16 16.13
N GLN A 8 -7.58 -19.15 16.79
CA GLN A 8 -6.56 -18.10 16.59
C GLN A 8 -5.82 -18.25 15.25
N LEU A 9 -5.75 -19.46 14.70
CA LEU A 9 -5.14 -19.71 13.39
C LEU A 9 -6.01 -19.18 12.26
N PHE A 10 -7.34 -19.37 12.33
CA PHE A 10 -8.27 -18.89 11.29
C PHE A 10 -8.44 -17.36 11.28
N GLU A 11 -8.48 -16.72 12.45
CA GLU A 11 -8.57 -15.26 12.55
C GLU A 11 -7.30 -14.59 12.02
N SER A 12 -6.13 -15.21 12.22
CA SER A 12 -4.87 -14.72 11.65
C SER A 12 -4.84 -14.71 10.11
N ASP A 13 -5.55 -15.65 9.47
CA ASP A 13 -5.58 -15.79 8.02
C ASP A 13 -6.47 -14.73 7.35
N GLU A 14 -7.56 -14.31 8.00
CA GLU A 14 -8.50 -13.33 7.45
C GLU A 14 -7.89 -11.92 7.45
N TYR A 15 -7.32 -11.48 8.60
CA TYR A 15 -6.55 -10.23 8.67
C TYR A 15 -5.31 -10.26 7.76
N SER A 16 -4.65 -11.42 7.61
CA SER A 16 -3.52 -11.56 6.69
C SER A 16 -3.95 -11.39 5.22
N ARG A 17 -5.13 -11.92 4.86
CA ARG A 17 -5.69 -11.79 3.51
C ARG A 17 -6.12 -10.36 3.22
N GLU A 18 -6.81 -9.70 4.14
CA GLU A 18 -7.22 -8.30 4.02
C GLU A 18 -5.99 -7.38 3.90
N ARG A 19 -5.00 -7.57 4.77
CA ARG A 19 -3.71 -6.86 4.68
C ARG A 19 -3.02 -7.06 3.34
N SER A 20 -3.04 -8.29 2.79
CA SER A 20 -2.44 -8.56 1.49
C SER A 20 -3.15 -7.82 0.34
N ILE A 21 -4.47 -7.71 0.40
CA ILE A 21 -5.28 -7.02 -0.60
C ILE A 21 -5.02 -5.52 -0.53
N VAL A 22 -5.08 -4.94 0.68
CA VAL A 22 -4.81 -3.51 0.89
C VAL A 22 -3.39 -3.17 0.46
N PHE A 23 -2.39 -3.97 0.86
CA PHE A 23 -1.01 -3.81 0.43
C PHE A 23 -0.89 -3.80 -1.10
N ALA A 24 -1.47 -4.78 -1.79
CA ALA A 24 -1.42 -4.89 -3.24
C ALA A 24 -2.04 -3.67 -3.94
N ILE A 25 -3.19 -3.18 -3.44
CA ILE A 25 -3.87 -2.00 -3.98
C ILE A 25 -3.02 -0.74 -3.80
N VAL A 26 -2.46 -0.53 -2.60
CA VAL A 26 -1.63 0.65 -2.31
C VAL A 26 -0.37 0.64 -3.17
N VAL A 27 0.30 -0.51 -3.29
CA VAL A 27 1.48 -0.67 -4.16
C VAL A 27 1.15 -0.42 -5.63
N ALA A 28 0.07 -1.01 -6.14
CA ALA A 28 -0.36 -0.80 -7.53
C ALA A 28 -0.67 0.68 -7.80
N THR A 29 -1.38 1.34 -6.89
CA THR A 29 -1.72 2.75 -6.99
C THR A 29 -0.48 3.63 -6.94
N ALA A 30 0.46 3.33 -6.04
CA ALA A 30 1.73 4.04 -5.94
C ALA A 30 2.52 3.94 -7.25
N PHE A 31 2.62 2.73 -7.82
CA PHE A 31 3.29 2.49 -9.09
C PHE A 31 2.63 3.27 -10.24
N LEU A 32 1.31 3.22 -10.35
CA LEU A 32 0.56 3.97 -11.36
C LEU A 32 0.78 5.48 -11.23
N SER A 33 0.83 6.01 -10.00
CA SER A 33 1.10 7.43 -9.75
C SER A 33 2.51 7.82 -10.21
N VAL A 34 3.52 6.99 -9.93
CA VAL A 34 4.89 7.22 -10.40
C VAL A 34 4.95 7.21 -11.93
N VAL A 35 4.35 6.20 -12.57
CA VAL A 35 4.30 6.08 -14.04
C VAL A 35 3.58 7.27 -14.66
N ALA A 36 2.45 7.70 -14.10
CA ALA A 36 1.72 8.88 -14.56
C ALA A 36 2.54 10.16 -14.42
N GLY A 37 3.27 10.31 -13.30
CA GLY A 37 4.19 11.42 -13.09
C GLY A 37 5.28 11.47 -14.15
N VAL A 38 5.96 10.35 -14.39
CA VAL A 38 7.00 10.23 -15.43
C VAL A 38 6.44 10.51 -16.82
N ALA A 39 5.30 9.93 -17.17
CA ALA A 39 4.64 10.17 -18.46
C ALA A 39 4.28 11.65 -18.66
N THR A 40 3.86 12.33 -17.59
CA THR A 40 3.56 13.78 -17.62
C THR A 40 4.81 14.62 -17.86
N ILE A 41 5.97 14.23 -17.29
CA ILE A 41 7.27 14.87 -17.59
C ILE A 41 7.64 14.67 -19.05
N MET A 42 7.54 13.43 -19.55
CA MET A 42 7.90 13.08 -20.92
C MET A 42 7.02 13.79 -21.96
N ALA A 43 5.76 14.06 -21.61
CA ALA A 43 4.82 14.80 -22.45
C ALA A 43 5.03 16.32 -22.41
N GLU A 44 6.00 16.84 -21.64
CA GLU A 44 6.26 18.27 -21.41
C GLU A 44 5.00 19.06 -21.00
N ALA A 45 4.02 18.38 -20.39
CA ALA A 45 2.68 18.93 -20.22
C ALA A 45 2.60 19.94 -19.06
N ASN A 46 2.71 19.46 -17.82
CA ASN A 46 2.68 20.33 -16.64
C ASN A 46 3.59 19.76 -15.54
N LEU A 47 4.68 20.48 -15.27
CA LEU A 47 5.69 20.06 -14.30
C LEU A 47 5.14 19.98 -12.87
N ALA A 48 4.23 20.87 -12.48
CA ALA A 48 3.64 20.85 -11.14
C ALA A 48 2.78 19.60 -10.93
N VAL A 49 2.01 19.20 -11.95
CA VAL A 49 1.22 17.96 -11.93
C VAL A 49 2.13 16.74 -11.88
N ALA A 50 3.19 16.72 -12.69
CA ALA A 50 4.17 15.64 -12.67
C ALA A 50 4.82 15.46 -11.28
N ILE A 51 5.30 16.54 -10.68
CA ILE A 51 5.89 16.51 -9.33
C ILE A 51 4.86 16.06 -8.30
N GLY A 52 3.63 16.54 -8.39
CA GLY A 52 2.53 16.10 -7.52
C GLY A 52 2.29 14.59 -7.60
N LEU A 53 2.21 14.04 -8.80
CA LEU A 53 2.02 12.61 -9.03
C LEU A 53 3.20 11.77 -8.53
N LEU A 54 4.44 12.24 -8.70
CA LEU A 54 5.62 11.58 -8.15
C LEU A 54 5.63 11.61 -6.62
N ALA A 55 5.32 12.75 -6.01
CA ALA A 55 5.26 12.89 -4.56
C ALA A 55 4.19 11.98 -3.95
N VAL A 56 2.99 11.93 -4.56
CA VAL A 56 1.92 11.00 -4.15
C VAL A 56 2.37 9.55 -4.25
N GLY A 57 3.05 9.17 -5.33
CA GLY A 57 3.58 7.82 -5.50
C GLY A 57 4.58 7.44 -4.40
N VAL A 58 5.51 8.33 -4.05
CA VAL A 58 6.47 8.10 -2.97
C VAL A 58 5.78 7.97 -1.60
N VAL A 59 4.80 8.83 -1.31
CA VAL A 59 4.03 8.76 -0.07
C VAL A 59 3.27 7.44 0.03
N LEU A 60 2.61 7.01 -1.05
CA LEU A 60 1.90 5.74 -1.09
C LEU A 60 2.83 4.53 -0.94
N LEU A 61 4.07 4.58 -1.44
CA LEU A 61 5.07 3.55 -1.18
C LEU A 61 5.45 3.48 0.30
N ALA A 62 5.59 4.62 0.98
CA ALA A 62 5.84 4.63 2.42
C ALA A 62 4.67 4.04 3.20
N VAL A 63 3.44 4.37 2.81
CA VAL A 63 2.21 3.77 3.39
C VAL A 63 2.17 2.26 3.14
N ALA A 64 2.47 1.81 1.92
CA ALA A 64 2.56 0.38 1.61
C ALA A 64 3.59 -0.33 2.49
N GLY A 65 4.73 0.31 2.76
CA GLY A 65 5.72 -0.20 3.71
C GLY A 65 5.13 -0.41 5.11
N GLY A 66 4.37 0.56 5.62
CA GLY A 66 3.66 0.47 6.90
C GLY A 66 2.61 -0.64 6.95
N VAL A 67 1.86 -0.84 5.86
CA VAL A 67 0.90 -1.96 5.74
C VAL A 67 1.65 -3.31 5.71
N GLY A 68 2.76 -3.39 4.99
CA GLY A 68 3.53 -4.64 4.85
C GLY A 68 4.13 -5.14 6.16
N ILE A 69 4.48 -4.23 7.08
CA ILE A 69 5.01 -4.58 8.42
C ILE A 69 3.92 -4.73 9.49
N GLY A 70 2.65 -4.51 9.14
CA GLY A 70 1.49 -4.62 10.03
C GLY A 70 1.33 -3.46 11.02
N GLU A 71 2.09 -2.39 10.88
CA GLU A 71 2.04 -1.24 11.81
C GLU A 71 0.76 -0.41 11.65
N LEU A 72 0.10 -0.52 10.49
CA LEU A 72 -1.16 0.16 10.17
C LEU A 72 -2.40 -0.72 10.38
N ASP A 73 -2.24 -1.98 10.82
CA ASP A 73 -3.36 -2.94 10.89
C ASP A 73 -4.46 -2.45 11.83
N ALA A 74 -4.10 -1.89 12.99
CA ALA A 74 -5.05 -1.33 13.95
C ALA A 74 -5.82 -0.11 13.43
N TYR A 75 -5.30 0.63 12.45
CA TYR A 75 -6.04 1.76 11.86
C TYR A 75 -6.93 1.32 10.69
N LEU A 76 -6.57 0.24 10.02
CA LEU A 76 -7.20 -0.21 8.78
C LEU A 76 -8.29 -1.27 9.00
N PHE A 77 -8.18 -2.04 10.07
CA PHE A 77 -9.01 -3.22 10.31
C PHE A 77 -9.66 -3.27 11.71
N GLU A 78 -9.61 -2.19 12.50
CA GLU A 78 -10.29 -2.05 13.80
C GLU A 78 -11.79 -1.68 13.67
#